data_AF-A0A915LLZ9-F1
#
_entry.id   AF-A0A915LLZ9-F1
#
_cell.length_a   1.000
_cell.length_b   1.000
_cell.length_c   1.000
_cell.angle_alpha   90.00
_cell.angle_beta   90.00
_cell.angle_gamma   90.00
#
_symmetry.space_group_name_H-M   'P 1'
#
loop_
_entity.id
_entity.type
_entity.pdbx_description
1 polymer ?
#
loop_
_entity_poly.entity_id
_entity_poly.type
_entity_poly.pdbx_seq_one_letter_code
_entity_poly.pdbx_strand_id
1 'polypeptide(L)'
;MLSIHSDDNSENSSDDSEILKKNKSTIILPRPPFEEIEFSLKNVSNDLNIKDNLNSTGSVINSEDEKEVATNGIISCDLGDDTILEAKESIAVCSANSENWHIYCAGKLLEAVNYHQLLEENDSKEFVDRPLKKNASIVIEEFDKLFGENVSVHDIPKQNLSKFLEENFDHAGGELKECTPEDWTPVPAELERIKDDTLRSWAMELNSIWKDLCRVIPEEIKDTRDRHSLIYVKNPFIIPGGRFREFYYWDAYWIIKGLIVSGMTTS
;
A
#
# COMPACT_ATOMS: atom_id res chain seq x y z
N MET A 1 4.24 68.72 49.92
CA MET A 1 3.88 67.40 50.46
C MET A 1 3.62 66.49 49.25
N LEU A 2 4.59 65.60 48.97
CA LEU A 2 4.56 64.30 48.24
C LEU A 2 3.47 64.13 47.14
N SER A 3 3.77 64.06 45.83
CA SER A 3 4.53 63.05 45.06
C SER A 3 3.97 61.62 45.14
N ILE A 4 3.39 61.10 44.05
CA ILE A 4 3.33 59.66 43.75
C ILE A 4 3.45 59.46 42.22
N HIS A 5 4.51 58.74 41.86
CA HIS A 5 4.92 58.20 40.56
C HIS A 5 4.31 56.80 40.32
N SER A 6 4.08 56.46 39.04
CA SER A 6 4.53 55.24 38.29
C SER A 6 4.28 53.84 38.87
N ASP A 7 4.16 52.75 38.11
CA ASP A 7 3.95 52.37 36.69
C ASP A 7 3.49 50.89 36.77
N ASP A 8 2.75 50.37 35.78
CA ASP A 8 2.99 49.03 35.18
C ASP A 8 1.83 48.49 34.31
N ASN A 9 2.22 48.17 33.07
CA ASN A 9 1.91 46.99 32.25
C ASN A 9 0.50 46.69 31.73
N SER A 10 0.31 46.92 30.42
CA SER A 10 0.17 45.84 29.41
C SER A 10 0.06 46.41 27.99
N GLU A 11 1.16 46.37 27.24
CA GLU A 11 1.17 46.64 25.79
C GLU A 11 0.94 45.33 25.01
N ASN A 12 0.06 45.42 24.01
CA ASN A 12 -0.37 44.36 23.11
C ASN A 12 0.74 43.91 22.14
N SER A 13 0.93 42.60 22.03
CA SER A 13 1.88 41.95 21.15
C SER A 13 1.40 41.88 19.69
N SER A 14 2.16 42.56 18.83
CA SER A 14 2.73 42.10 17.55
C SER A 14 1.86 41.30 16.56
N ASP A 15 1.53 41.98 15.47
CA ASP A 15 1.70 41.51 14.08
C ASP A 15 2.96 40.64 13.94
N ASP A 16 2.80 39.36 13.55
CA ASP A 16 3.84 38.50 12.95
C ASP A 16 3.23 37.12 12.58
N SER A 17 2.25 37.07 11.68
CA SER A 17 1.69 35.79 11.18
C SER A 17 1.91 35.53 9.68
N GLU A 18 2.75 36.34 9.02
CA GLU A 18 3.00 36.24 7.58
C GLU A 18 4.24 35.41 7.18
N ILE A 19 4.81 34.58 8.08
CA ILE A 19 6.01 33.79 7.78
C ILE A 19 5.89 32.37 8.36
N LEU A 20 5.08 31.50 7.76
CA LEU A 20 5.19 30.03 7.92
C LEU A 20 4.44 29.25 6.82
N LYS A 21 4.60 29.64 5.56
CA LYS A 21 4.39 28.74 4.42
C LYS A 21 5.73 28.17 3.99
N LYS A 22 6.24 27.17 4.71
CA LYS A 22 7.44 26.42 4.29
C LYS A 22 7.01 25.25 3.39
N ASN A 23 7.46 25.35 2.15
CA ASN A 23 7.42 24.34 1.10
C ASN A 23 7.74 22.93 1.62
N LYS A 24 6.78 22.00 1.52
CA LYS A 24 7.08 20.57 1.43
C LYS A 24 7.62 20.31 0.02
N SER A 25 8.93 20.48 -0.16
CA SER A 25 9.60 20.01 -1.38
C SER A 25 9.50 18.49 -1.41
N THR A 26 8.69 17.97 -2.34
CA THR A 26 8.66 16.54 -2.65
C THR A 26 10.01 16.16 -3.24
N ILE A 27 10.80 15.37 -2.51
CA ILE A 27 12.05 14.81 -3.02
C ILE A 27 11.66 13.65 -3.93
N ILE A 28 11.68 13.90 -5.24
CA ILE A 28 11.60 12.83 -6.24
C ILE A 28 13.01 12.27 -6.41
N LEU A 29 13.29 11.11 -5.82
CA LEU A 29 14.53 10.40 -6.10
C LEU A 29 14.47 9.82 -7.53
N PRO A 30 15.50 10.02 -8.36
CA PRO A 30 15.53 9.41 -9.68
C PRO A 30 15.53 7.89 -9.55
N ARG A 31 14.74 7.21 -10.40
CA ARG A 31 14.80 5.75 -10.57
C ARG A 31 16.23 5.38 -11.04
N PRO A 32 17.01 4.63 -10.24
CA PRO A 32 18.32 4.20 -10.70
C PRO A 32 18.18 3.22 -11.87
N PRO A 33 19.11 3.21 -12.83
CA PRO A 33 19.13 2.22 -13.90
C PRO A 33 19.29 0.81 -13.31
N PHE A 34 18.64 -0.17 -13.92
CA PHE A 34 18.88 -1.59 -13.66
C PHE A 34 20.31 -1.92 -14.11
N GLU A 35 21.27 -1.84 -13.21
CA GLU A 35 22.57 -2.50 -13.38
C GLU A 35 22.50 -3.88 -12.74
N GLU A 36 22.71 -4.92 -13.55
CA GLU A 36 22.88 -6.29 -13.09
C GLU A 36 24.12 -6.35 -12.19
N ILE A 37 23.90 -6.54 -10.89
CA ILE A 37 24.99 -6.83 -9.96
C ILE A 37 25.15 -8.35 -9.91
N GLU A 38 26.16 -8.87 -10.62
CA GLU A 38 26.67 -10.21 -10.35
C GLU A 38 27.21 -10.27 -8.91
N PHE A 39 26.45 -10.90 -8.01
CA PHE A 39 26.95 -11.23 -6.69
C PHE A 39 27.84 -12.47 -6.79
N SER A 40 29.12 -12.31 -6.44
CA SER A 40 30.12 -13.38 -6.39
C SER A 40 29.76 -14.41 -5.32
N LEU A 41 29.03 -15.45 -5.72
CA LEU A 41 28.81 -16.68 -4.97
C LEU A 41 30.13 -17.48 -4.89
N LYS A 42 31.11 -17.02 -4.10
CA LYS A 42 32.35 -17.77 -3.84
C LYS A 42 32.42 -18.47 -2.48
N ASN A 43 31.38 -18.40 -1.65
CA ASN A 43 31.41 -19.00 -0.31
C ASN A 43 30.25 -19.94 0.02
N VAL A 44 29.65 -20.61 -0.98
CA VAL A 44 28.82 -21.82 -0.76
C VAL A 44 29.05 -22.81 -1.90
N SER A 45 30.28 -23.32 -2.00
CA SER A 45 30.58 -24.52 -2.79
C SER A 45 31.28 -25.49 -1.87
N ASN A 46 30.47 -26.29 -1.18
CA ASN A 46 30.78 -27.63 -0.69
C ASN A 46 29.47 -28.19 -0.15
N ASP A 47 28.59 -28.56 -1.09
CA ASP A 47 27.66 -29.69 -1.01
C ASP A 47 26.54 -29.47 -2.03
N LEU A 48 26.60 -30.23 -3.12
CA LEU A 48 25.51 -30.75 -3.96
C LEU A 48 26.06 -30.98 -5.37
N ASN A 49 26.42 -32.24 -5.59
CA ASN A 49 26.87 -32.80 -6.84
C ASN A 49 25.63 -33.22 -7.63
N ILE A 50 25.16 -32.40 -8.58
CA ILE A 50 24.14 -32.81 -9.56
C ILE A 50 24.68 -32.51 -10.96
N LYS A 51 25.41 -33.47 -11.50
CA LYS A 51 25.41 -33.74 -12.94
C LYS A 51 24.23 -34.67 -13.17
N ASP A 52 23.31 -34.30 -14.05
CA ASP A 52 22.85 -35.14 -15.17
C ASP A 52 21.56 -34.59 -15.81
N ASN A 53 21.56 -34.66 -17.15
CA ASN A 53 20.44 -34.62 -18.09
C ASN A 53 19.84 -33.26 -18.51
N LEU A 54 20.64 -32.52 -19.28
CA LEU A 54 20.14 -31.88 -20.50
C LEU A 54 19.75 -32.97 -21.51
N ASN A 55 18.48 -33.02 -21.92
CA ASN A 55 18.11 -33.63 -23.21
C ASN A 55 17.21 -32.70 -24.01
N SER A 56 17.82 -32.23 -25.09
CA SER A 56 17.22 -31.59 -26.26
C SER A 56 16.32 -32.57 -27.00
N THR A 57 15.10 -32.14 -27.32
CA THR A 57 14.44 -32.43 -28.60
C THR A 57 13.47 -31.31 -28.93
N GLY A 58 13.78 -30.55 -29.98
CA GLY A 58 12.84 -29.61 -30.57
C GLY A 58 11.82 -30.32 -31.47
N SER A 59 10.64 -29.73 -31.58
CA SER A 59 9.81 -29.85 -32.77
C SER A 59 8.99 -28.58 -32.95
N VAL A 60 9.09 -28.03 -34.15
CA VAL A 60 8.27 -26.93 -34.66
C VAL A 60 6.94 -27.51 -35.13
N ILE A 61 5.82 -26.90 -34.74
CA ILE A 61 4.54 -26.99 -35.43
C ILE A 61 3.87 -25.62 -35.41
N ASN A 62 3.53 -25.13 -36.61
CA ASN A 62 2.82 -23.88 -36.87
C ASN A 62 1.30 -24.13 -36.92
N SER A 63 0.58 -23.02 -36.75
CA SER A 63 -0.78 -22.66 -37.18
C SER A 63 -2.00 -23.17 -36.40
N GLU A 64 -2.70 -22.16 -35.87
CA GLU A 64 -4.16 -21.98 -35.80
C GLU A 64 -4.95 -22.57 -34.62
N ASP A 65 -5.69 -21.67 -33.97
CA ASP A 65 -6.75 -21.84 -32.96
C ASP A 65 -6.37 -22.42 -31.58
N GLU A 66 -5.97 -21.54 -30.65
CA GLU A 66 -6.04 -21.84 -29.21
C GLU A 66 -7.10 -20.97 -28.53
N LYS A 67 -8.26 -21.58 -28.29
CA LYS A 67 -9.06 -21.28 -27.10
C LYS A 67 -8.19 -21.59 -25.89
N GLU A 68 -7.91 -20.58 -25.08
CA GLU A 68 -7.20 -20.75 -23.81
C GLU A 68 -8.09 -21.57 -22.85
N VAL A 69 -7.92 -22.88 -22.90
CA VAL A 69 -8.38 -23.80 -21.87
C VAL A 69 -7.38 -23.65 -20.74
N ALA A 70 -7.83 -23.14 -19.59
CA ALA A 70 -7.04 -23.06 -18.38
C ALA A 70 -6.52 -24.47 -18.02
N THR A 71 -5.28 -24.75 -18.40
CA THR A 71 -4.56 -25.92 -17.92
C THR A 71 -4.12 -25.62 -16.50
N ASN A 72 -4.62 -26.42 -15.55
CA ASN A 72 -4.20 -26.45 -14.16
C ASN A 72 -2.71 -26.82 -14.06
N GLY A 73 -1.84 -25.85 -14.31
CA GLY A 73 -0.42 -25.93 -14.07
C GLY A 73 -0.17 -25.74 -12.58
N ILE A 74 0.21 -26.81 -11.90
CA ILE A 74 0.74 -26.74 -10.54
C ILE A 74 2.05 -25.96 -10.60
N ILE A 75 2.03 -24.68 -10.18
CA ILE A 75 3.26 -23.94 -9.92
C ILE A 75 3.76 -24.41 -8.57
N SER A 76 4.66 -25.40 -8.60
CA SER A 76 5.40 -25.83 -7.43
C SER A 76 6.58 -24.87 -7.22
N CYS A 77 6.46 -23.98 -6.24
CA CYS A 77 7.61 -23.31 -5.65
C CYS A 77 8.13 -24.21 -4.53
N ASP A 78 9.26 -24.88 -4.78
CA ASP A 78 9.91 -25.72 -3.78
C ASP A 78 10.54 -24.82 -2.70
N LEU A 79 9.85 -24.71 -1.56
CA LEU A 79 10.31 -23.98 -0.36
C LEU A 79 10.85 -24.92 0.72
N GLY A 80 11.24 -26.15 0.37
CA GLY A 80 12.04 -27.00 1.25
C GLY A 80 11.37 -27.43 2.56
N ASP A 81 10.05 -27.55 2.57
CA ASP A 81 9.29 -28.18 3.66
C ASP A 81 8.18 -29.03 3.04
N ASP A 82 8.09 -30.31 3.42
CA ASP A 82 7.22 -31.36 2.85
C ASP A 82 5.72 -31.12 3.12
N THR A 83 5.33 -29.88 3.37
CA THR A 83 3.93 -29.48 3.47
C THR A 83 3.39 -29.27 2.06
N ILE A 84 2.64 -30.24 1.53
CA ILE A 84 1.79 -30.02 0.36
C ILE A 84 0.75 -28.96 0.76
N LEU A 85 1.06 -27.69 0.50
CA LEU A 85 0.07 -26.63 0.43
C LEU A 85 -0.79 -26.98 -0.78
N GLU A 86 -1.96 -27.58 -0.55
CA GLU A 86 -3.03 -27.57 -1.54
C GLU A 86 -3.24 -26.11 -1.92
N ALA A 87 -2.75 -25.73 -3.10
CA ALA A 87 -2.98 -24.40 -3.64
C ALA A 87 -4.48 -24.29 -3.87
N LYS A 88 -5.19 -23.72 -2.89
CA LYS A 88 -6.52 -23.15 -3.11
C LYS A 88 -6.41 -22.32 -4.38
N GLU A 89 -7.33 -22.58 -5.30
CA GLU A 89 -7.40 -21.92 -6.60
C GLU A 89 -7.09 -20.43 -6.45
N SER A 90 -6.06 -19.96 -7.16
CA SER A 90 -5.61 -18.58 -7.04
C SER A 90 -6.67 -17.67 -7.65
N ILE A 91 -7.51 -17.06 -6.81
CA ILE A 91 -8.50 -16.08 -7.25
C ILE A 91 -7.74 -14.80 -7.58
N ALA A 92 -7.68 -14.46 -8.87
CA ALA A 92 -7.16 -13.17 -9.30
C ALA A 92 -8.08 -12.04 -8.80
N VAL A 93 -7.48 -10.99 -8.23
CA VAL A 93 -8.17 -9.89 -7.54
C VAL A 93 -9.25 -9.23 -8.40
N CYS A 94 -8.97 -9.02 -9.68
CA CYS A 94 -9.90 -8.44 -10.65
C CYS A 94 -10.44 -9.46 -11.67
N SER A 95 -10.64 -10.71 -11.24
CA SER A 95 -11.34 -11.70 -12.05
C SER A 95 -12.81 -11.80 -11.67
N ALA A 96 -13.63 -12.35 -12.58
CA ALA A 96 -15.04 -12.61 -12.33
C ALA A 96 -15.32 -13.52 -11.11
N ASN A 97 -14.27 -14.20 -10.63
CA ASN A 97 -14.31 -15.12 -9.51
C ASN A 97 -14.06 -14.42 -8.16
N SER A 98 -13.70 -13.13 -8.15
CA SER A 98 -13.67 -12.33 -6.92
C SER A 98 -15.09 -11.89 -6.55
N GLU A 99 -15.44 -11.75 -5.28
CA GLU A 99 -16.80 -11.34 -4.89
C GLU A 99 -17.07 -9.84 -5.13
N ASN A 100 -16.01 -9.04 -5.30
CA ASN A 100 -16.09 -7.58 -5.30
C ASN A 100 -15.48 -6.90 -6.54
N TRP A 101 -15.13 -7.66 -7.58
CA TRP A 101 -14.53 -7.09 -8.80
C TRP A 101 -15.45 -6.07 -9.49
N HIS A 102 -16.78 -6.27 -9.40
CA HIS A 102 -17.81 -5.38 -9.94
C HIS A 102 -17.93 -4.02 -9.19
N ILE A 103 -17.19 -3.87 -8.10
CA ILE A 103 -17.10 -2.62 -7.32
C ILE A 103 -15.74 -1.98 -7.57
N TYR A 104 -14.65 -2.74 -7.42
CA TYR A 104 -13.30 -2.17 -7.36
C TYR A 104 -12.51 -2.22 -8.67
N CYS A 105 -12.86 -3.13 -9.58
CA CYS A 105 -12.09 -3.36 -10.81
C CYS A 105 -12.85 -2.92 -12.06
N ALA A 106 -14.16 -3.14 -12.09
CA ALA A 106 -15.03 -2.78 -13.19
C ALA A 106 -16.47 -2.60 -12.67
N GLY A 107 -17.40 -2.24 -13.55
CA GLY A 107 -18.82 -2.16 -13.22
C GLY A 107 -19.33 -0.73 -13.06
N LYS A 108 -20.66 -0.61 -13.03
CA LYS A 108 -21.35 0.68 -13.11
C LYS A 108 -21.08 1.58 -11.90
N LEU A 109 -20.93 1.00 -10.70
CA LEU A 109 -20.64 1.77 -9.50
C LEU A 109 -19.28 2.50 -9.63
N LEU A 110 -18.22 1.77 -10.01
CA LEU A 110 -16.91 2.36 -10.27
C LEU A 110 -16.95 3.43 -11.37
N GLU A 111 -17.65 3.12 -12.47
CA GLU A 111 -17.82 4.05 -13.60
C GLU A 111 -18.54 5.34 -13.17
N ALA A 112 -19.62 5.23 -12.40
CA ALA A 112 -20.39 6.36 -11.92
C ALA A 112 -19.58 7.23 -10.97
N VAL A 113 -18.82 6.64 -10.04
CA VAL A 113 -17.98 7.39 -9.10
C VAL A 113 -16.90 8.18 -9.83
N ASN A 114 -16.24 7.55 -10.81
CA ASN A 114 -15.21 8.20 -11.64
C ASN A 114 -15.81 9.29 -12.55
N TYR A 115 -16.95 9.03 -13.18
CA TYR A 115 -17.62 10.01 -14.05
C TYR A 115 -18.02 11.28 -13.29
N HIS A 116 -18.59 11.14 -12.09
CA HIS A 116 -19.09 12.27 -11.30
C HIS A 116 -18.01 12.98 -10.47
N GLN A 117 -16.78 12.47 -10.42
CA GLN A 117 -15.65 13.05 -9.66
C GLN A 117 -16.07 13.39 -8.23
N LEU A 118 -16.53 12.37 -7.50
CA LEU A 118 -17.13 12.52 -6.18
C LEU A 118 -16.11 12.66 -5.04
N LEU A 119 -14.90 12.17 -5.24
CA LEU A 119 -13.92 12.03 -4.17
C LEU A 119 -12.95 13.19 -4.14
N GLU A 120 -12.40 13.41 -2.94
CA GLU A 120 -11.49 14.49 -2.65
C GLU A 120 -10.32 14.53 -3.64
N GLU A 121 -9.95 15.74 -4.04
CA GLU A 121 -8.85 16.02 -4.98
C GLU A 121 -8.94 15.31 -6.34
N ASN A 122 -10.08 14.69 -6.66
CA ASN A 122 -10.28 13.89 -7.87
C ASN A 122 -9.26 12.72 -7.98
N ASP A 123 -8.81 12.16 -6.85
CA ASP A 123 -7.98 10.96 -6.84
C ASP A 123 -8.85 9.71 -7.04
N SER A 124 -8.72 9.06 -8.20
CA SER A 124 -9.46 7.84 -8.51
C SER A 124 -9.11 6.67 -7.58
N LYS A 125 -7.94 6.70 -6.92
CA LYS A 125 -7.54 5.66 -5.95
C LYS A 125 -8.27 5.79 -4.62
N GLU A 126 -8.75 6.99 -4.28
CA GLU A 126 -9.51 7.21 -3.05
C GLU A 126 -10.79 6.38 -3.01
N PHE A 127 -11.39 6.03 -4.16
CA PHE A 127 -12.56 5.15 -4.17
C PHE A 127 -12.17 3.71 -3.90
N VAL A 128 -11.14 3.25 -4.61
CA VAL A 128 -10.69 1.87 -4.58
C VAL A 128 -10.18 1.50 -3.19
N ASP A 129 -9.63 2.48 -2.46
CA ASP A 129 -9.09 2.29 -1.10
C ASP A 129 -10.17 2.34 -0.01
N ARG A 130 -11.45 2.54 -0.34
CA ARG A 130 -12.55 2.58 0.63
C ARG A 130 -13.10 1.18 0.88
N PRO A 131 -13.03 0.66 2.11
CA PRO A 131 -13.64 -0.61 2.43
C PRO A 131 -15.16 -0.50 2.53
N LEU A 132 -15.85 -1.60 2.23
CA LEU A 132 -17.30 -1.71 2.34
C LEU A 132 -17.72 -1.92 3.79
N LYS A 133 -18.81 -1.26 4.19
CA LYS A 133 -19.45 -1.48 5.49
C LYS A 133 -20.23 -2.81 5.56
N LYS A 134 -20.59 -3.37 4.41
CA LYS A 134 -21.39 -4.59 4.23
C LYS A 134 -20.77 -5.45 3.13
N ASN A 135 -21.25 -6.68 2.97
CA ASN A 135 -20.78 -7.56 1.89
C ASN A 135 -21.03 -6.96 0.51
N ALA A 136 -20.15 -7.25 -0.45
CA ALA A 136 -20.19 -6.69 -1.81
C ALA A 136 -21.53 -6.92 -2.51
N SER A 137 -22.11 -8.11 -2.36
CA SER A 137 -23.41 -8.47 -2.94
C SER A 137 -24.54 -7.57 -2.46
N ILE A 138 -24.55 -7.23 -1.16
CA ILE A 138 -25.57 -6.34 -0.56
C ILE A 138 -25.40 -4.92 -1.09
N VAL A 139 -24.16 -4.43 -1.16
CA VAL A 139 -23.89 -3.06 -1.62
C VAL A 139 -24.30 -2.89 -3.08
N ILE A 140 -24.03 -3.86 -3.95
CA ILE A 140 -24.46 -3.82 -5.36
C ILE A 140 -25.98 -3.92 -5.48
N GLU A 141 -26.65 -4.78 -4.72
CA GLU A 141 -28.12 -4.86 -4.73
C GLU A 141 -28.76 -3.52 -4.30
N GLU A 142 -28.22 -2.87 -3.27
CA GLU A 142 -28.66 -1.55 -2.83
C GLU A 142 -28.42 -0.46 -3.90
N PHE A 143 -27.28 -0.53 -4.60
CA PHE A 143 -26.96 0.37 -5.71
C PHE A 143 -27.96 0.23 -6.86
N ASP A 144 -28.18 -1.01 -7.33
CA ASP A 144 -29.08 -1.31 -8.44
C ASP A 144 -30.53 -0.97 -8.11
N LYS A 145 -30.96 -1.18 -6.86
CA LYS A 145 -32.28 -0.77 -6.39
C LYS A 145 -32.46 0.75 -6.38
N LEU A 146 -31.41 1.51 -6.04
CA LEU A 146 -31.47 2.96 -5.92
C LEU A 146 -31.40 3.67 -7.29
N PHE A 147 -30.58 3.17 -8.20
CA PHE A 147 -30.28 3.85 -9.47
C PHE A 147 -30.84 3.13 -10.71
N GLY A 148 -31.16 1.85 -10.62
CA GLY A 148 -31.66 1.03 -11.73
C GLY A 148 -30.55 0.39 -12.57
N GLU A 149 -30.69 -0.92 -12.83
CA GLU A 149 -29.71 -1.73 -13.56
C GLU A 149 -29.44 -1.27 -15.00
N ASN A 150 -30.38 -0.55 -15.64
CA ASN A 150 -30.26 -0.10 -17.04
C ASN A 150 -30.09 1.41 -17.21
N VAL A 151 -29.92 2.16 -16.12
CA VAL A 151 -29.71 3.61 -16.19
C VAL A 151 -28.27 3.93 -16.58
N SER A 152 -28.09 4.94 -17.42
CA SER A 152 -26.78 5.45 -17.81
C SER A 152 -26.11 6.16 -16.64
N VAL A 153 -24.78 6.02 -16.50
CA VAL A 153 -24.02 6.69 -15.42
C VAL A 153 -24.18 8.22 -15.44
N HIS A 154 -24.40 8.80 -16.62
CA HIS A 154 -24.63 10.23 -16.79
C HIS A 154 -25.91 10.73 -16.13
N ASP A 155 -26.91 9.86 -16.02
CA ASP A 155 -28.23 10.19 -15.46
C ASP A 155 -28.29 9.97 -13.94
N ILE A 156 -27.24 9.41 -13.34
CA ILE A 156 -27.15 9.20 -11.89
C ILE A 156 -26.95 10.56 -11.19
N PRO A 157 -27.83 10.97 -10.25
CA PRO A 157 -27.66 12.22 -9.55
C PRO A 157 -26.44 12.19 -8.60
N LYS A 158 -25.49 13.11 -8.79
CA LYS A 158 -24.25 13.23 -7.99
C LYS A 158 -24.52 13.21 -6.48
N GLN A 159 -25.54 13.92 -6.01
CA GLN A 159 -25.89 14.01 -4.58
C GLN A 159 -26.35 12.67 -4.00
N ASN A 160 -27.17 11.93 -4.74
CA ASN A 160 -27.65 10.61 -4.32
C ASN A 160 -26.49 9.61 -4.29
N LEU A 161 -25.60 9.67 -5.28
CA LEU A 161 -24.41 8.83 -5.32
C LEU A 161 -23.45 9.14 -4.16
N SER A 162 -23.22 10.41 -3.83
CA SER A 162 -22.44 10.81 -2.64
C SER A 162 -23.01 10.19 -1.37
N LYS A 163 -24.31 10.33 -1.15
CA LYS A 163 -25.00 9.78 0.02
C LYS A 163 -24.91 8.24 0.05
N PHE A 164 -25.06 7.59 -1.10
CA PHE A 164 -24.88 6.14 -1.20
C PHE A 164 -23.48 5.70 -0.77
N LEU A 165 -22.43 6.43 -1.18
CA LEU A 165 -21.06 6.15 -0.74
C LEU A 165 -20.90 6.34 0.76
N GLU A 166 -21.41 7.43 1.33
CA GLU A 166 -21.35 7.70 2.78
C GLU A 166 -22.04 6.60 3.61
N GLU A 167 -23.11 6.01 3.10
CA GLU A 167 -23.88 4.97 3.79
C GLU A 167 -23.24 3.57 3.69
N ASN A 168 -22.55 3.27 2.58
CA ASN A 168 -22.06 1.92 2.27
C ASN A 168 -20.54 1.73 2.31
N PHE A 169 -19.77 2.81 2.30
CA PHE A 169 -18.31 2.77 2.32
C PHE A 169 -17.77 3.48 3.57
N ASP A 170 -16.67 2.96 4.10
CA ASP A 170 -15.84 3.66 5.07
C ASP A 170 -14.86 4.61 4.37
N HIS A 171 -14.03 5.31 5.15
CA HIS A 171 -12.99 6.18 4.61
C HIS A 171 -11.79 5.37 4.10
N ALA A 172 -11.07 5.92 3.12
CA ALA A 172 -9.96 5.21 2.49
C ALA A 172 -8.84 4.88 3.49
N GLY A 173 -8.45 3.60 3.55
CA GLY A 173 -7.44 3.11 4.48
C GLY A 173 -7.90 2.92 5.92
N GLY A 174 -9.20 3.07 6.23
CA GLY A 174 -9.73 2.88 7.58
C GLY A 174 -9.58 1.45 8.13
N GLU A 175 -9.21 0.51 7.28
CA GLU A 175 -8.90 -0.88 7.59
C GLU A 175 -7.46 -1.10 8.09
N LEU A 176 -6.57 -0.11 8.01
CA LEU A 176 -5.19 -0.18 8.48
C LEU A 176 -5.04 0.37 9.89
N LYS A 177 -4.20 -0.26 10.72
CA LYS A 177 -3.79 0.27 12.03
C LYS A 177 -2.33 0.69 11.98
N GLU A 178 -2.01 1.81 12.61
CA GLU A 178 -0.63 2.23 12.83
C GLU A 178 0.07 1.27 13.80
N CYS A 179 1.37 1.05 13.60
CA CYS A 179 2.19 0.25 14.50
C CYS A 179 3.53 0.94 14.80
N THR A 180 4.29 0.38 15.74
CA THR A 180 5.69 0.71 15.92
C THR A 180 6.46 -0.60 15.77
N PRO A 181 7.48 -0.67 14.89
CA PRO A 181 8.29 -1.88 14.75
C PRO A 181 8.92 -2.26 16.10
N GLU A 182 8.87 -3.54 16.45
CA GLU A 182 9.28 -4.02 17.79
C GLU A 182 10.78 -3.81 18.07
N ASP A 183 11.59 -3.89 17.04
CA ASP A 183 13.05 -3.72 17.06
C ASP A 183 13.49 -2.28 16.77
N TRP A 184 12.56 -1.32 16.69
CA TRP A 184 12.91 0.08 16.52
C TRP A 184 13.64 0.64 17.74
N THR A 185 14.76 1.32 17.49
CA THR A 185 15.54 2.04 18.51
C THR A 185 15.70 3.50 18.13
N PRO A 186 15.62 4.46 19.07
CA PRO A 186 15.82 5.88 18.77
C PRO A 186 17.24 6.20 18.30
N VAL A 187 18.23 5.37 18.66
CA VAL A 187 19.64 5.58 18.31
C VAL A 187 20.23 4.28 17.77
N PRO A 188 20.06 3.96 16.48
CA PRO A 188 20.69 2.81 15.85
C PRO A 188 22.23 2.97 15.82
N ALA A 189 22.96 1.89 16.10
CA ALA A 189 24.42 1.91 16.20
C ALA A 189 25.09 2.34 14.89
N GLU A 190 24.57 1.86 13.76
CA GLU A 190 25.03 2.20 12.41
C GLU A 190 24.87 3.70 12.11
N LEU A 191 23.76 4.30 12.54
CA LEU A 191 23.50 5.73 12.35
C LEU A 191 24.34 6.60 13.29
N GLU A 192 24.57 6.15 14.53
CA GLU A 192 25.39 6.87 15.50
C GLU A 192 26.85 7.03 15.05
N ARG A 193 27.35 6.07 14.25
CA ARG A 193 28.70 6.07 13.67
C ARG A 193 28.92 7.13 12.60
N ILE A 194 27.87 7.80 12.11
CA ILE A 194 28.01 8.90 11.15
C ILE A 194 28.81 10.04 11.80
N LYS A 195 29.94 10.40 11.19
CA LYS A 195 30.89 11.38 11.74
C LYS A 195 30.40 12.82 11.64
N ASP A 196 29.68 13.12 10.56
CA ASP A 196 29.14 14.45 10.34
C ASP A 196 27.88 14.63 11.18
N ASP A 197 27.89 15.62 12.09
CA ASP A 197 26.80 15.85 13.02
C ASP A 197 25.48 16.17 12.32
N THR A 198 25.52 16.91 11.21
CA THR A 198 24.31 17.29 10.46
C THR A 198 23.69 16.08 9.80
N LEU A 199 24.49 15.25 9.12
CA LEU A 199 24.02 14.01 8.51
C LEU A 199 23.54 13.00 9.54
N ARG A 200 24.19 12.93 10.71
CA ARG A 200 23.76 12.07 11.81
C ARG A 200 22.40 12.48 12.35
N SER A 201 22.19 13.77 12.63
CA SER A 201 20.89 14.28 13.09
C SER A 201 19.79 14.00 12.06
N TRP A 202 20.06 14.26 10.78
CA TRP A 202 19.13 13.94 9.71
C TRP A 202 18.80 12.44 9.62
N ALA A 203 19.79 11.56 9.79
CA ALA A 203 19.55 10.12 9.80
C ALA A 203 18.69 9.68 10.99
N MET A 204 18.84 10.30 12.17
CA MET A 204 17.98 10.03 13.33
C MET A 204 16.54 10.51 13.10
N GLU A 205 16.36 11.64 12.41
CA GLU A 205 15.03 12.09 11.96
C GLU A 205 14.42 11.08 11.00
N LEU A 206 15.16 10.60 9.99
CA LEU A 206 14.68 9.54 9.10
C LEU A 206 14.28 8.27 9.85
N ASN A 207 15.09 7.85 10.82
CA ASN A 207 14.79 6.69 11.64
C ASN A 207 13.46 6.85 12.41
N SER A 208 13.13 8.07 12.83
CA SER A 208 11.86 8.32 13.52
C SER A 208 10.62 8.14 12.63
N ILE A 209 10.76 8.35 11.31
CA ILE A 209 9.67 8.23 10.33
C ILE A 209 9.19 6.78 10.19
N TRP A 210 10.02 5.77 10.47
CA TRP A 210 9.60 4.36 10.39
C TRP A 210 8.38 4.04 11.25
N LYS A 211 8.20 4.73 12.39
CA LYS A 211 7.02 4.60 13.25
C LYS A 211 5.76 5.14 12.58
N ASP A 212 5.89 6.24 11.84
CA ASP A 212 4.76 6.88 11.18
C ASP A 212 4.30 6.10 9.94
N LEU A 213 5.20 5.28 9.36
CA LEU A 213 4.95 4.49 8.16
C LEU A 213 4.64 3.02 8.43
N CYS A 214 4.71 2.56 9.68
CA CYS A 214 4.38 1.18 10.03
C CYS A 214 2.87 0.97 10.02
N ARG A 215 2.41 -0.04 9.29
CA ARG A 215 1.01 -0.46 9.23
C ARG A 215 0.85 -1.93 9.54
N VAL A 216 -0.27 -2.28 10.16
CA VAL A 216 -0.75 -3.64 10.35
C VAL A 216 -2.15 -3.76 9.78
N ILE A 217 -2.45 -4.91 9.17
CA ILE A 217 -3.81 -5.28 8.77
C ILE A 217 -4.39 -6.16 9.88
N PRO A 218 -5.49 -5.74 10.53
CA PRO A 218 -6.17 -6.55 11.53
C PRO A 218 -6.62 -7.93 10.99
N GLU A 219 -6.53 -8.97 11.83
CA GLU A 219 -6.87 -10.35 11.44
C GLU A 219 -8.33 -10.48 10.97
N GLU A 220 -9.24 -9.66 11.51
CA GLU A 220 -10.66 -9.65 11.12
C GLU A 220 -10.93 -9.39 9.63
N ILE A 221 -9.97 -8.77 8.93
CA ILE A 221 -10.06 -8.49 7.47
C ILE A 221 -9.88 -9.76 6.65
N LYS A 222 -9.11 -10.73 7.15
CA LYS A 222 -8.83 -12.00 6.46
C LYS A 222 -10.09 -12.78 6.11
N ASP A 223 -11.11 -12.69 6.96
CA ASP A 223 -12.39 -13.40 6.79
C ASP A 223 -13.47 -12.52 6.12
N THR A 224 -13.17 -11.26 5.79
CA THR A 224 -14.10 -10.29 5.17
C THR A 224 -13.57 -9.74 3.84
N ARG A 225 -12.79 -10.54 3.10
CA ARG A 225 -12.09 -10.14 1.87
C ARG A 225 -12.99 -9.53 0.79
N ASP A 226 -14.27 -9.90 0.76
CA ASP A 226 -15.24 -9.34 -0.18
C ASP A 226 -15.50 -7.85 0.05
N ARG A 227 -15.20 -7.33 1.24
CA ARG A 227 -15.40 -5.94 1.61
C ARG A 227 -14.23 -5.03 1.32
N HIS A 228 -13.09 -5.58 0.90
CA HIS A 228 -11.84 -4.82 0.82
C HIS A 228 -11.18 -5.02 -0.55
N SER A 229 -10.59 -3.96 -1.08
CA SER A 229 -9.66 -4.07 -2.20
C SER A 229 -8.24 -4.45 -1.73
N LEU A 230 -7.91 -4.12 -0.47
CA LEU A 230 -6.66 -4.44 0.17
C LEU A 230 -6.49 -5.95 0.35
N ILE A 231 -5.31 -6.45 0.02
CA ILE A 231 -4.98 -7.86 0.20
C ILE A 231 -4.39 -8.04 1.60
N TYR A 232 -5.06 -8.86 2.43
CA TYR A 232 -4.60 -9.17 3.77
C TYR A 232 -3.20 -9.82 3.75
N VAL A 233 -2.33 -9.32 4.64
CA VAL A 233 -1.04 -9.91 4.99
C VAL A 233 -0.91 -9.99 6.50
N LYS A 234 -0.22 -11.03 6.98
CA LYS A 234 -0.16 -11.36 8.40
C LYS A 234 0.76 -10.44 9.22
N ASN A 235 1.87 -10.02 8.62
CA ASN A 235 2.91 -9.30 9.34
C ASN A 235 2.76 -7.79 9.14
N PRO A 236 3.27 -6.98 10.08
CA PRO A 236 3.43 -5.55 9.87
C PRO A 236 4.25 -5.27 8.61
N PHE A 237 4.01 -4.11 8.01
CA PHE A 237 4.80 -3.63 6.87
C PHE A 237 4.96 -2.12 6.93
N ILE A 238 5.96 -1.62 6.21
CA ILE A 238 6.21 -0.20 6.05
C ILE A 238 5.66 0.26 4.70
N ILE A 239 4.83 1.29 4.71
CA ILE A 239 4.32 1.92 3.49
C ILE A 239 5.30 3.00 2.97
N PRO A 240 5.29 3.31 1.66
CA PRO A 240 6.08 4.44 1.13
C PRO A 240 5.67 5.81 1.70
N GLY A 241 4.41 5.94 2.16
CA GLY A 241 3.84 7.17 2.70
C GLY A 241 2.99 7.95 1.70
N GLY A 242 2.38 9.04 2.17
CA GLY A 242 1.45 9.84 1.37
C GLY A 242 0.14 9.10 1.07
N ARG A 243 -0.28 9.09 -0.21
CA ARG A 243 -1.51 8.38 -0.66
C ARG A 243 -1.39 6.86 -0.70
N PHE A 244 -0.17 6.33 -0.55
CA PHE A 244 0.12 4.91 -0.71
C PHE A 244 -0.08 4.19 0.62
N ARG A 245 -1.05 3.27 0.64
CA ARG A 245 -1.53 2.57 1.85
C ARG A 245 -1.11 1.10 1.87
N GLU A 246 -0.63 0.59 0.75
CA GLU A 246 -0.16 -0.78 0.56
C GLU A 246 1.37 -0.84 0.53
N PHE A 247 1.94 -2.03 0.69
CA PHE A 247 3.35 -2.25 0.37
C PHE A 247 3.54 -2.29 -1.16
N TYR A 248 4.62 -1.65 -1.64
CA TYR A 248 4.96 -1.61 -3.06
C TYR A 248 6.23 -2.41 -3.31
N TYR A 249 6.22 -3.23 -4.36
CA TYR A 249 7.25 -4.26 -4.54
C TYR A 249 8.68 -3.69 -4.63
N TRP A 250 8.93 -2.79 -5.58
CA TRP A 250 10.26 -2.20 -5.77
C TRP A 250 10.64 -1.19 -4.66
N ASP A 251 9.67 -0.47 -4.08
CA ASP A 251 9.89 0.38 -2.90
C ASP A 251 10.33 -0.44 -1.68
N ALA A 252 9.76 -1.65 -1.51
CA ALA A 252 10.09 -2.53 -0.40
C ALA A 252 11.59 -2.85 -0.34
N TYR A 253 12.28 -2.95 -1.48
CA TYR A 253 13.72 -3.15 -1.50
C TYR A 253 14.49 -2.02 -0.80
N TRP A 254 14.15 -0.77 -1.10
CA TRP A 254 14.81 0.40 -0.53
C TRP A 254 14.40 0.62 0.93
N ILE A 255 13.14 0.36 1.24
CA ILE A 255 12.62 0.34 2.61
C ILE A 255 13.42 -0.66 3.43
N ILE A 256 13.49 -1.93 3.03
CA ILE A 256 14.21 -2.99 3.74
C ILE A 256 15.67 -2.62 3.94
N LYS A 257 16.35 -2.08 2.93
CA LYS A 257 17.71 -1.56 3.08
C LYS A 257 17.82 -0.47 4.15
N GLY A 258 16.86 0.46 4.17
CA GLY A 258 16.76 1.48 5.20
C GLY A 258 16.55 0.90 6.60
N LEU A 259 15.64 -0.07 6.74
CA LEU A 259 15.38 -0.76 8.00
C LEU A 259 16.64 -1.47 8.52
N ILE A 260 17.36 -2.20 7.65
CA ILE A 260 18.61 -2.88 8.00
C ILE A 260 19.66 -1.88 8.51
N VAL A 261 19.82 -0.72 7.84
CA VAL A 261 20.74 0.34 8.29
C VAL A 261 20.27 0.99 9.58
N SER A 262 18.96 1.02 9.83
CA SER A 262 18.35 1.40 11.12
C SER A 262 18.44 0.32 12.20
N GLY A 263 19.12 -0.80 11.94
CA GLY A 263 19.27 -1.91 12.90
C GLY A 263 18.01 -2.76 13.08
N MET A 264 17.03 -2.62 12.18
CA MET A 264 15.76 -3.35 12.21
C MET A 264 15.78 -4.51 11.22
N THR A 265 15.60 -5.74 11.72
CA THR A 265 15.73 -6.99 10.95
C THR A 265 14.68 -8.04 11.30
N THR A 266 13.87 -7.82 12.34
CA THR A 266 12.86 -8.76 12.81
C THR A 266 11.43 -8.30 12.56
N SER A 267 11.25 -7.07 12.05
CA SER A 267 9.95 -6.45 11.79
C SER A 267 9.11 -7.24 10.80
#